data_AF-A0A062V6S0-F1
#
_entry.id   AF-A0A062V6S0-F1
#
_cell.length_a   1.000
_cell.length_b   1.000
_cell.length_c   1.000
_cell.angle_alpha   90.00
_cell.angle_beta   90.00
_cell.angle_gamma   90.00
#
_symmetry.space_group_name_H-M   'P 1'
#
loop_
_entity.id
_entity.type
_entity.pdbx_description
1 polymer ?
#
loop_
_entity_poly.entity_id
_entity_poly.type
_entity_poly.pdbx_seq_one_letter_code
_entity_poly.pdbx_strand_id
1 'polypeptide(L)'
;MTTEKVPGWIKQVLMPELNEMKGELKAIHTRIDSVEVQIGSLRNEMNSKFEGMNYRFEKVDERIDSLRTEITVKFDSLEKRIPVIEKITALELKIADIEKRLASAQA
;
A
#
# COMPACT_ATOMS: atom_id res chain seq x y z
N MET A 1 49.34 -17.55 55.77
CA MET A 1 48.55 -16.85 54.73
C MET A 1 47.99 -15.60 55.34
N THR A 2 48.60 -14.45 55.08
CA THR A 2 48.12 -13.14 55.54
C THR A 2 46.89 -12.78 54.72
N THR A 3 45.74 -12.68 55.36
CA THR A 3 44.54 -12.10 54.74
C THR A 3 44.83 -10.62 54.52
N GLU A 4 45.21 -10.22 53.30
CA GLU A 4 45.37 -8.81 52.95
C GLU A 4 44.04 -8.10 53.16
N LYS A 5 43.97 -7.30 54.24
CA LYS A 5 42.81 -6.46 54.52
C LYS A 5 42.84 -5.29 53.55
N VAL A 6 41.74 -5.09 52.84
CA VAL A 6 41.53 -3.92 51.96
C VAL A 6 41.90 -2.64 52.71
N PRO A 7 42.87 -1.84 52.21
CA PRO A 7 43.28 -0.58 52.82
C PRO A 7 42.11 0.39 53.05
N GLY A 8 42.18 1.17 54.15
CA GLY A 8 41.10 2.09 54.55
C GLY A 8 40.76 3.15 53.50
N TRP A 9 41.75 3.64 52.76
CA TRP A 9 41.55 4.64 51.70
C TRP A 9 40.69 4.09 50.54
N ILE A 10 40.80 2.79 50.23
CA ILE A 10 39.95 2.13 49.23
C ILE A 10 38.49 2.13 49.69
N LYS A 11 38.24 1.88 50.98
CA LYS A 11 36.88 1.88 51.53
C LYS A 11 36.24 3.27 51.57
N GLN A 12 37.04 4.31 51.83
CA GLN A 12 36.53 5.67 51.97
C GLN A 12 36.36 6.39 50.63
N VAL A 13 37.26 6.14 49.66
CA VAL A 13 37.28 6.88 48.39
C VAL A 13 36.66 6.09 47.25
N LEU A 14 37.07 4.83 47.05
CA LEU A 14 36.65 4.04 45.87
C LEU A 14 35.30 3.34 46.06
N MET A 15 34.94 2.95 47.29
CA MET A 15 33.71 2.22 47.54
C MET A 15 32.42 3.01 47.21
N PRO A 16 32.32 4.32 47.51
CA PRO A 16 31.18 5.14 47.08
C PRO A 16 31.03 5.20 45.56
N GLU A 17 32.12 5.50 44.82
CA GLU A 17 32.10 5.58 43.35
C GLU A 17 31.72 4.24 42.71
N LEU A 18 32.21 3.12 43.25
CA LEU A 18 31.84 1.78 42.78
C LEU A 18 30.34 1.48 42.97
N ASN A 19 29.75 1.94 44.08
CA ASN A 19 28.33 1.76 44.33
C ASN A 19 27.47 2.64 43.41
N GLU A 20 27.91 3.86 43.13
CA GLU A 20 27.27 4.76 42.19
C GLU A 20 27.32 4.19 40.77
N MET A 21 28.50 3.78 40.28
CA MET A 21 28.64 3.12 38.98
C MET A 21 27.78 1.85 38.86
N LYS A 22 27.69 1.04 39.92
CA LYS A 22 26.79 -0.12 39.95
C LYS A 22 25.32 0.30 39.83
N GLY A 23 24.93 1.42 40.43
CA GLY A 23 23.60 2.00 40.29
C GLY A 23 23.31 2.46 38.86
N GLU A 24 24.24 3.20 38.26
CA GLU A 24 24.16 3.66 36.87
C GLU A 24 24.08 2.48 35.89
N LEU A 25 24.91 1.45 36.07
CA LEU A 25 24.87 0.24 35.25
C LEU A 25 23.52 -0.47 35.31
N LYS A 26 22.91 -0.56 36.50
CA LYS A 26 21.54 -1.11 36.63
C LYS A 26 20.52 -0.25 35.91
N ALA A 27 20.61 1.08 36.04
CA ALA A 27 19.71 1.99 35.35
C ALA A 27 19.85 1.90 33.82
N ILE A 28 21.08 1.78 33.32
CA ILE A 28 21.37 1.55 31.90
C ILE A 28 20.76 0.24 31.43
N HIS A 29 20.93 -0.85 32.19
CA HIS A 29 20.35 -2.15 31.84
C HIS A 29 18.82 -2.07 31.71
N THR A 30 18.13 -1.48 32.69
CA THR A 30 16.67 -1.27 32.60
C THR A 30 16.26 -0.41 31.40
N ARG A 31 17.04 0.62 31.06
CA ARG A 31 16.79 1.44 29.87
C ARG A 31 16.97 0.65 28.58
N ILE A 32 17.99 -0.21 28.51
CA ILE A 32 18.22 -1.09 27.36
C ILE A 32 17.05 -2.05 27.18
N ASP A 33 16.62 -2.74 28.24
CA ASP A 33 15.48 -3.66 28.19
C ASP A 33 14.20 -2.94 27.71
N SER A 34 13.97 -1.72 28.20
CA SER A 34 12.84 -0.90 27.75
C SER A 34 12.92 -0.53 26.28
N VAL A 35 14.12 -0.22 25.76
CA VAL A 35 14.34 0.10 24.35
C VAL A 35 14.14 -1.14 23.48
N GLU A 36 14.62 -2.31 23.91
CA GLU A 36 14.40 -3.57 23.19
C GLU A 36 12.91 -3.88 23.03
N VAL A 37 12.12 -3.70 24.09
CA VAL A 37 10.65 -3.85 24.04
C VAL A 37 10.01 -2.85 23.08
N GLN A 38 10.40 -1.57 23.13
CA GLN A 38 9.88 -0.55 22.23
C GLN A 38 10.21 -0.83 20.76
N ILE A 39 11.44 -1.25 20.46
CA ILE A 39 11.87 -1.66 19.11
C ILE A 39 11.05 -2.86 18.64
N GLY A 40 10.85 -3.86 19.50
CA GLY A 40 10.03 -5.03 19.19
C GLY A 40 8.58 -4.64 18.85
N SER A 41 7.98 -3.74 19.65
CA SER A 41 6.63 -3.22 19.41
C SER A 41 6.52 -2.47 18.07
N LEU A 42 7.47 -1.56 17.81
CA LEU A 42 7.51 -0.80 16.55
C LEU A 42 7.68 -1.71 15.33
N ARG A 43 8.53 -2.74 15.43
CA ARG A 43 8.71 -3.73 14.37
C ARG A 43 7.40 -4.47 14.07
N ASN A 44 6.67 -4.89 15.11
CA ASN A 44 5.40 -5.60 14.95
C ASN A 44 4.30 -4.71 14.36
N GLU A 45 4.19 -3.46 14.81
CA GLU A 45 3.26 -2.49 14.24
C GLU A 45 3.56 -2.24 12.76
N MET A 46 4.85 -2.03 12.44
CA MET A 46 5.31 -1.80 11.08
C MET A 46 4.99 -2.99 10.17
N ASN A 47 5.28 -4.22 10.60
CA ASN A 47 4.93 -5.43 9.85
C ASN A 47 3.41 -5.51 9.59
N SER A 48 2.60 -5.27 10.61
CA SER A 48 1.13 -5.30 10.49
C SER A 48 0.62 -4.25 9.50
N LYS A 49 1.20 -3.05 9.50
CA LYS A 49 0.85 -2.00 8.52
C LYS A 49 1.27 -2.38 7.10
N PHE A 50 2.45 -2.99 6.92
CA PHE A 50 2.91 -3.46 5.61
C PHE A 50 2.02 -4.57 5.05
N GLU A 51 1.64 -5.55 5.88
CA GLU A 51 0.69 -6.60 5.49
C GLU A 51 -0.67 -6.01 5.10
N GLY A 52 -1.19 -5.07 5.90
CA GLY A 52 -2.43 -4.36 5.57
C GLY A 52 -2.35 -3.54 4.28
N MET A 53 -1.16 -3.00 3.95
CA MET A 53 -0.92 -2.29 2.70
C MET A 53 -0.86 -3.25 1.50
N ASN A 54 -0.17 -4.38 1.63
CA ASN A 54 -0.13 -5.42 0.59
C ASN A 54 -1.54 -5.91 0.24
N TYR A 55 -2.36 -6.20 1.25
CA TYR A 55 -3.75 -6.60 1.03
C TYR A 55 -4.58 -5.53 0.29
N ARG A 56 -4.37 -4.25 0.61
CA ARG A 56 -5.04 -3.15 -0.10
C ARG A 56 -4.59 -3.06 -1.56
N PHE A 57 -3.30 -3.27 -1.85
CA PHE A 57 -2.79 -3.29 -3.21
C PHE A 57 -3.37 -4.45 -4.02
N GLU A 58 -3.40 -5.67 -3.46
CA GLU A 58 -4.04 -6.83 -4.12
C GLU A 58 -5.52 -6.53 -4.47
N LYS A 59 -6.26 -5.89 -3.56
CA LYS A 59 -7.65 -5.48 -3.82
C LYS A 59 -7.79 -4.38 -4.86
N VAL A 60 -6.79 -3.51 -5.00
CA VAL A 60 -6.76 -2.51 -6.07
C VAL A 60 -6.49 -3.18 -7.42
N ASP A 61 -5.55 -4.12 -7.48
CA ASP A 61 -5.24 -4.88 -8.70
C ASP A 61 -6.46 -5.67 -9.19
N GLU A 62 -7.16 -6.38 -8.30
CA GLU A 62 -8.43 -7.08 -8.62
C GLU A 62 -9.49 -6.13 -9.22
N ARG A 63 -9.63 -4.91 -8.66
CA ARG A 63 -10.58 -3.91 -9.15
C ARG A 63 -10.17 -3.36 -10.52
N ILE A 64 -8.87 -3.17 -10.75
CA ILE A 64 -8.34 -2.71 -12.04
C ILE A 64 -8.60 -3.77 -13.11
N ASP A 65 -8.35 -5.04 -12.82
CA ASP A 65 -8.61 -6.14 -13.76
C ASP A 65 -10.10 -6.28 -14.09
N SER A 66 -10.98 -6.13 -13.09
CA SER A 66 -12.42 -6.11 -13.30
C SER A 66 -12.85 -4.93 -14.18
N LEU A 67 -12.34 -3.73 -13.92
CA LEU A 67 -12.65 -2.52 -14.72
C LEU A 67 -12.15 -2.68 -16.15
N ARG A 68 -10.94 -3.22 -16.34
CA ARG A 68 -10.37 -3.49 -17.66
C ARG A 68 -11.26 -4.45 -18.45
N THR A 69 -11.73 -5.52 -17.80
CA THR A 69 -12.62 -6.51 -18.41
C THR A 69 -13.95 -5.86 -18.83
N GLU A 70 -14.58 -5.08 -17.94
CA GLU A 70 -15.84 -4.39 -18.23
C GLU A 70 -15.69 -3.40 -19.40
N ILE A 71 -14.59 -2.64 -19.43
CA ILE A 71 -14.27 -1.72 -20.51
C ILE A 71 -14.12 -2.49 -21.82
N THR A 72 -13.32 -3.55 -21.87
CA THR A 72 -13.14 -4.37 -23.08
C THR A 72 -14.49 -4.87 -23.61
N VAL A 73 -15.34 -5.44 -22.75
CA VAL A 73 -16.68 -5.93 -23.17
C VAL A 73 -17.55 -4.80 -23.74
N LYS A 74 -17.54 -3.61 -23.12
CA LYS A 74 -18.29 -2.45 -23.61
C LYS A 74 -17.75 -1.96 -24.95
N PHE A 75 -16.43 -1.90 -25.11
CA PHE A 75 -15.79 -1.51 -26.37
C PHE A 75 -16.09 -2.51 -27.49
N ASP A 76 -15.97 -3.82 -27.25
CA ASP A 76 -16.33 -4.86 -28.22
C ASP A 76 -17.81 -4.75 -28.64
N SER A 77 -18.70 -4.43 -27.69
CA SER A 77 -20.12 -4.21 -27.99
C SER A 77 -20.34 -2.95 -28.83
N LEU A 78 -19.57 -1.88 -28.62
CA LEU A 78 -19.66 -0.66 -29.42
C LEU A 78 -19.10 -0.88 -30.83
N GLU A 79 -17.97 -1.58 -30.95
CA GLU A 79 -17.35 -1.94 -32.22
C GLU A 79 -18.33 -2.70 -33.13
N LYS A 80 -19.09 -3.65 -32.56
CA LYS A 80 -20.14 -4.39 -33.28
C LYS A 80 -21.31 -3.52 -33.75
N ARG A 81 -21.56 -2.36 -33.13
CA ARG A 81 -22.65 -1.44 -33.50
C ARG A 81 -22.25 -0.48 -34.62
N ILE A 82 -20.96 -0.22 -34.82
CA ILE A 82 -20.47 0.70 -35.87
C ILE A 82 -20.97 0.30 -37.27
N PRO A 83 -20.85 -0.97 -37.72
CA PRO A 83 -21.34 -1.37 -39.05
C PRO A 83 -22.85 -1.24 -39.22
N VAL A 84 -23.62 -1.32 -38.13
CA VAL A 84 -25.07 -1.11 -38.16
C VAL A 84 -25.38 0.35 -38.44
N ILE A 85 -24.65 1.27 -37.82
CA ILE A 85 -24.78 2.72 -38.03
C ILE A 85 -24.42 3.07 -39.48
N GLU A 86 -23.32 2.51 -40.01
CA GLU A 86 -22.94 2.72 -41.42
C GLU A 86 -24.02 2.25 -42.40
N LYS A 87 -24.66 1.10 -42.13
CA LYS A 87 -25.79 0.61 -42.93
C LYS A 87 -27.00 1.53 -42.85
N ILE A 88 -27.31 2.08 -41.67
CA ILE A 88 -28.41 3.03 -41.49
C ILE A 88 -28.14 4.29 -42.33
N THR A 89 -26.95 4.88 -42.25
CA THR A 89 -26.58 6.04 -43.07
C THR A 89 -26.69 5.75 -44.58
N ALA A 90 -26.27 4.56 -45.02
CA ALA A 90 -26.41 4.16 -46.41
C ALA A 90 -27.88 4.02 -46.86
N LEU A 91 -28.77 3.57 -45.96
CA LEU A 91 -30.21 3.49 -46.24
C LEU A 91 -30.85 4.88 -46.29
N GLU A 92 -30.50 5.79 -45.38
CA GLU A 92 -30.97 7.19 -45.38
C GLU A 92 -30.69 7.86 -46.73
N LEU A 93 -29.47 7.70 -47.27
CA LEU A 93 -29.11 8.23 -48.58
C LEU A 93 -29.94 7.64 -49.73
N LYS A 94 -30.21 6.33 -49.70
CA LYS A 94 -31.04 5.66 -50.72
C LYS A 94 -32.50 6.11 -50.65
N ILE A 95 -33.03 6.33 -49.45
CA ILE A 95 -34.39 6.83 -49.25
C ILE A 95 -34.50 8.23 -49.87
N ALA A 96 -33.56 9.13 -49.60
CA ALA A 96 -33.54 10.47 -50.19
C ALA A 96 -33.49 10.46 -51.72
N ASP A 97 -32.71 9.55 -52.34
CA ASP A 97 -32.70 9.38 -53.81
C ASP A 97 -34.05 8.90 -54.35
N ILE A 98 -34.67 7.92 -53.70
CA ILE A 98 -35.99 7.39 -54.09
C ILE A 98 -37.05 8.49 -53.98
N GLU A 99 -37.07 9.27 -52.90
CA GLU A 99 -37.99 10.40 -52.71
C GLU A 99 -37.86 11.41 -53.84
N LYS A 100 -36.63 11.76 -54.23
CA LYS A 100 -36.37 12.67 -55.37
C LYS A 100 -36.89 12.10 -56.69
N ARG A 101 -36.65 10.82 -56.96
CA ARG A 101 -37.12 10.15 -58.19
C ARG A 101 -38.64 10.06 -58.25
N LEU A 102 -39.28 9.76 -57.13
CA LEU A 102 -40.75 9.72 -57.02
C LEU A 102 -41.36 11.09 -57.32
N ALA A 103 -40.81 12.15 -56.72
CA ALA A 103 -41.26 13.52 -57.00
C ALA A 103 -41.13 13.87 -58.49
N SER A 104 -40.03 13.47 -59.15
CA SER A 104 -39.86 13.71 -60.59
C SER A 104 -40.77 12.88 -61.50
N ALA A 105 -41.27 11.72 -61.04
CA ALA A 105 -42.16 10.87 -61.81
C ALA A 105 -43.65 11.27 -61.69
N GLN A 106 -43.98 12.07 -60.67
CA GLN A 106 -45.33 12.58 -60.40
C GLN A 106 -45.55 14.01 -60.93
N ALA A 107 -44.49 14.67 -61.40
CA ALA A 107 -44.50 15.98 -62.06
C ALA A 107 -44.72 15.83 -63.57
#